data_AF-A0A929EU65-F1
#
_entry.id   AF-A0A929EU65-F1
#
_cell.length_a   1.000
_cell.length_b   1.000
_cell.length_c   1.000
_cell.angle_alpha   90.00
_cell.angle_beta   90.00
_cell.angle_gamma   90.00
#
_symmetry.space_group_name_H-M   'P 1'
#
loop_
_entity.id
_entity.type
_entity.pdbx_description
1 polymer ?
#
loop_
_entity_poly.entity_id
_entity_poly.type
_entity_poly.pdbx_seq_one_letter_code
_entity_poly.pdbx_strand_id
1 'polypeptide(L)'
;MKKGFLVAAHGSRRSEANDQVNSVVDKLKKYFQTDMFEPAFMELAKPSIGDGIKALADKGMEELVVYPFFLFKGMHFKKDVPEEIEAGIAALGKEIPWRMLEPIGLHPDIFDIVKDMMYDEVMASIEATKVEPGAIEDKSMELIETFLEEGDIPEDRRPVVKRVIHTTGDFDFLRNMVFHDDAVSAGMKAIGEKRAIYTDVTMIQSGINKRFGHEVSCILKDPDVIKLAEEENITKAAAGIRSLGHKLDGNIVAIGNAPTALITLVDMIKNDGVRPALVVGIPVGFVNAKESKVCLTTQNEVPYITNRGAKGGSTVAAAIVNAFIKVLFIDK
;
A
#
# COMPACT_ATOMS: atom_id res chain seq x y z
N MET A 1 -17.78 32.88 3.36
CA MET A 1 -18.59 32.39 2.23
C MET A 1 -19.17 31.03 2.57
N LYS A 2 -20.46 30.96 2.91
CA LYS A 2 -21.15 29.73 3.32
C LYS A 2 -21.56 28.92 2.09
N LYS A 3 -20.95 27.74 1.88
CA LYS A 3 -21.24 26.90 0.72
C LYS A 3 -22.42 25.97 0.98
N GLY A 4 -23.30 25.82 -0.01
CA GLY A 4 -24.34 24.79 -0.08
C GLY A 4 -23.97 23.74 -1.12
N PHE A 5 -24.28 22.48 -0.83
CA PHE A 5 -23.92 21.33 -1.65
C PHE A 5 -25.18 20.61 -2.13
N LEU A 6 -25.41 20.60 -3.44
CA LEU A 6 -26.56 19.94 -4.04
C LEU A 6 -26.14 18.62 -4.68
N VAL A 7 -26.71 17.50 -4.27
CA VAL A 7 -26.47 16.19 -4.89
C VAL A 7 -27.60 15.94 -5.90
N ALA A 8 -27.31 16.15 -7.19
CA ALA A 8 -28.28 16.07 -8.27
C ALA A 8 -28.28 14.68 -8.90
N ALA A 9 -29.44 14.04 -8.98
CA ALA A 9 -29.66 12.74 -9.63
C ALA A 9 -30.79 12.83 -10.66
N HIS A 10 -31.00 11.80 -11.48
CA HIS A 10 -32.05 11.81 -12.52
C HIS A 10 -33.44 11.85 -11.88
N GLY A 11 -33.61 11.10 -10.79
CA GLY A 11 -34.92 10.84 -10.21
C GLY A 11 -35.61 9.67 -10.91
N SER A 12 -36.45 8.97 -10.15
CA SER A 12 -37.12 7.76 -10.59
C SER A 12 -38.58 7.79 -10.15
N ARG A 13 -39.45 7.19 -10.97
CA ARG A 13 -40.84 6.92 -10.56
C ARG A 13 -40.91 5.90 -9.42
N ARG A 14 -39.84 5.13 -9.19
CA ARG A 14 -39.70 4.20 -8.07
C ARG A 14 -39.08 4.93 -6.88
N SER A 15 -39.84 5.06 -5.79
CA SER A 15 -39.38 5.78 -4.60
C SER A 15 -38.11 5.19 -4.01
N GLU A 16 -37.93 3.85 -4.06
CA GLU A 16 -36.75 3.20 -3.48
C GLU A 16 -35.43 3.67 -4.10
N ALA A 17 -35.43 4.00 -5.39
CA ALA A 17 -34.24 4.53 -6.06
C ALA A 17 -33.91 5.97 -5.62
N ASN A 18 -34.94 6.77 -5.33
CA ASN A 18 -34.76 8.13 -4.80
C ASN A 18 -34.27 8.10 -3.35
N ASP A 19 -34.76 7.13 -2.56
CA ASP A 19 -34.34 6.93 -1.16
C ASP A 19 -32.85 6.61 -1.03
N GLN A 20 -32.25 5.97 -2.03
CA GLN A 20 -30.80 5.73 -2.07
C GLN A 20 -30.01 7.04 -2.16
N VAL A 21 -30.44 7.99 -3.00
CA VAL A 21 -29.80 9.31 -3.12
C VAL A 21 -29.97 10.11 -1.83
N ASN A 22 -31.16 10.07 -1.23
CA ASN A 22 -31.41 10.69 0.07
C ASN A 22 -30.48 10.11 1.16
N SER A 23 -30.32 8.79 1.20
CA SER A 23 -29.41 8.13 2.16
C SER A 23 -27.95 8.53 1.96
N VAL A 24 -27.50 8.72 0.72
CA VAL A 24 -26.15 9.25 0.43
C VAL A 24 -26.00 10.65 1.00
N VAL A 25 -26.97 11.54 0.78
CA VAL A 25 -26.95 12.90 1.33
C VAL A 25 -26.92 12.90 2.86
N ASP A 26 -27.71 12.06 3.52
CA ASP A 26 -27.72 11.97 4.99
C ASP A 26 -26.38 11.48 5.55
N LYS A 27 -25.75 10.52 4.86
CA LYS A 27 -24.39 10.06 5.21
C LYS A 27 -23.37 11.18 5.03
N LEU A 28 -23.46 11.97 3.96
CA LEU A 28 -22.58 13.13 3.74
C LEU A 28 -22.76 14.18 4.84
N LYS A 29 -24.00 14.51 5.21
CA LYS A 29 -24.32 15.43 6.32
C LYS A 29 -23.67 14.97 7.63
N LYS A 30 -23.80 13.68 7.95
CA LYS A 30 -23.23 13.09 9.17
C LYS A 30 -21.69 13.06 9.13
N TYR A 31 -21.11 12.70 8.00
CA TYR A 31 -19.66 12.58 7.84
C TYR A 31 -18.96 13.95 7.92
N PHE A 32 -19.47 14.95 7.19
CA PHE A 32 -18.93 16.31 7.18
C PHE A 32 -19.47 17.20 8.31
N GLN A 33 -20.36 16.69 9.15
CA GLN A 33 -20.97 17.39 10.29
C GLN A 33 -21.61 18.73 9.89
N THR A 34 -22.37 18.74 8.80
CA THR A 34 -23.04 19.95 8.29
C THR A 34 -24.40 19.62 7.70
N ASP A 35 -25.36 20.54 7.83
CA ASP A 35 -26.70 20.45 7.26
C ASP A 35 -26.80 21.07 5.85
N MET A 36 -25.69 21.56 5.30
CA MET A 36 -25.60 22.27 4.01
C MET A 36 -25.58 21.35 2.78
N PHE A 37 -26.08 20.12 2.89
CA PHE A 37 -26.30 19.23 1.76
C PHE A 37 -27.79 19.10 1.46
N GLU A 38 -28.20 19.06 0.20
CA GLU A 38 -29.55 18.67 -0.19
C GLU A 38 -29.56 17.72 -1.39
N PRO A 39 -30.48 16.74 -1.43
CA PRO A 39 -30.75 15.98 -2.64
C PRO A 39 -31.54 16.85 -3.62
N ALA A 40 -31.37 16.59 -4.91
CA ALA A 40 -32.25 17.11 -5.95
C ALA A 40 -32.39 16.11 -7.10
N PHE A 41 -33.54 16.14 -7.73
CA PHE A 41 -33.86 15.29 -8.87
C PHE A 41 -34.20 16.14 -10.09
N MET A 42 -33.62 15.81 -11.23
CA MET A 42 -33.87 16.50 -12.51
C MET A 42 -35.30 16.28 -12.99
N GLU A 43 -35.79 15.04 -12.86
CA GLU A 43 -37.10 14.65 -13.35
C GLU A 43 -37.74 13.59 -12.46
N LEU A 44 -39.05 13.35 -12.64
CA LEU A 44 -39.79 12.23 -12.08
C LEU A 44 -39.91 12.13 -10.55
N ALA A 45 -39.15 12.93 -9.79
CA ALA A 45 -39.09 12.91 -8.34
C ALA A 45 -38.94 14.33 -7.75
N LYS A 46 -39.16 14.43 -6.45
CA LYS A 46 -38.98 15.65 -5.66
C LYS A 46 -38.05 15.36 -4.47
N PRO A 47 -37.30 16.36 -3.97
CA PRO A 47 -37.23 17.77 -4.42
C PRO A 47 -36.59 17.95 -5.80
N SER A 48 -37.05 18.95 -6.58
CA SER A 48 -36.36 19.32 -7.82
C SER A 48 -35.09 20.14 -7.54
N ILE A 49 -34.25 20.39 -8.56
CA ILE A 49 -33.05 21.23 -8.41
C ILE A 49 -33.39 22.58 -7.78
N GLY A 50 -34.44 23.26 -8.26
CA GLY A 50 -34.92 24.51 -7.66
C GLY A 50 -35.37 24.39 -6.20
N ASP A 51 -36.02 23.29 -5.81
CA ASP A 51 -36.46 23.07 -4.43
C ASP A 51 -35.25 22.90 -3.49
N GLY A 52 -34.22 22.16 -3.92
CA GLY A 52 -32.98 21.98 -3.17
C GLY A 52 -32.16 23.27 -3.06
N ILE A 53 -32.09 24.06 -4.14
CA ILE A 53 -31.45 25.39 -4.13
C ILE A 53 -32.15 26.31 -3.13
N LYS A 54 -33.50 26.32 -3.12
CA LYS A 54 -34.27 27.10 -2.15
C LYS A 54 -34.00 26.66 -0.71
N ALA A 55 -33.99 25.35 -0.44
CA ALA A 55 -33.70 24.82 0.89
C ALA A 55 -32.30 25.21 1.39
N LEU A 56 -31.29 25.21 0.51
CA LEU A 56 -29.95 25.70 0.83
C LEU A 56 -29.91 27.21 1.05
N ALA A 57 -30.67 27.98 0.26
CA ALA A 57 -30.78 29.43 0.42
C ALA A 57 -31.46 29.83 1.74
N ASP A 58 -32.50 29.10 2.16
CA ASP A 58 -33.17 29.27 3.45
C ASP A 58 -32.22 29.02 4.63
N LYS A 59 -31.16 28.22 4.42
CA LYS A 59 -30.06 28.01 5.36
C LYS A 59 -28.94 29.06 5.27
N GLY A 60 -29.08 30.09 4.43
CA GLY A 60 -28.10 31.16 4.28
C GLY A 60 -26.91 30.81 3.38
N MET A 61 -27.09 29.95 2.37
CA MET A 61 -26.09 29.70 1.34
C MET A 61 -25.66 30.99 0.61
N GLU A 62 -24.35 31.14 0.38
CA GLU A 62 -23.70 32.23 -0.35
C GLU A 62 -22.97 31.75 -1.61
N GLU A 63 -22.70 30.45 -1.75
CA GLU A 63 -22.15 29.81 -2.96
C GLU A 63 -22.78 28.41 -3.11
N LEU A 64 -23.16 28.03 -4.32
CA LEU A 64 -23.69 26.71 -4.64
C LEU A 64 -22.63 25.80 -5.29
N VAL A 65 -22.45 24.60 -4.76
CA VAL A 65 -21.66 23.54 -5.38
C VAL A 65 -22.57 22.38 -5.73
N VAL A 66 -22.66 22.04 -7.01
CA VAL A 66 -23.52 20.94 -7.47
C VAL A 66 -22.65 19.72 -7.76
N TYR A 67 -23.00 18.59 -7.14
CA TYR A 67 -22.43 17.28 -7.40
C TYR A 67 -23.40 16.43 -8.23
N PRO A 68 -23.08 16.16 -9.51
CA PRO A 68 -23.88 15.29 -10.36
C PRO A 68 -23.66 13.82 -9.97
N PHE A 69 -24.64 13.20 -9.33
CA PHE A 69 -24.61 11.81 -8.87
C PHE A 69 -24.92 10.83 -10.01
N PHE A 70 -24.04 10.81 -11.01
CA PHE A 70 -24.13 9.95 -12.21
C PHE A 70 -22.86 9.14 -12.40
N LEU A 71 -23.00 7.90 -12.89
CA LEU A 71 -21.85 7.06 -13.27
C LEU A 71 -21.18 7.53 -14.58
N PHE A 72 -21.95 8.06 -15.54
CA PHE A 72 -21.40 8.50 -16.82
C PHE A 72 -21.98 9.86 -17.25
N LYS A 73 -21.21 10.60 -18.06
CA LYS A 73 -21.66 11.87 -18.66
C LYS A 73 -22.65 11.58 -19.79
N GLY A 74 -23.96 11.72 -19.52
CA GLY A 74 -25.00 11.69 -20.54
C GLY A 74 -25.15 13.02 -21.31
N MET A 75 -25.92 13.04 -22.41
CA MET A 75 -26.18 14.28 -23.19
C MET A 75 -26.85 15.39 -22.36
N HIS A 76 -27.63 15.02 -21.34
CA HIS A 76 -28.35 15.92 -20.43
C HIS A 76 -27.43 16.68 -19.44
N PHE A 77 -26.19 16.22 -19.26
CA PHE A 77 -25.24 16.78 -18.28
C PHE A 77 -24.73 18.18 -18.64
N LYS A 78 -24.55 18.48 -19.93
CA LYS A 78 -23.88 19.71 -20.37
C LYS A 78 -24.81 20.92 -20.54
N LYS A 79 -26.13 20.70 -20.57
CA LYS A 79 -27.11 21.76 -20.86
C LYS A 79 -28.21 21.82 -19.80
N ASP A 80 -28.89 20.71 -19.56
CA ASP A 80 -30.12 20.70 -18.78
C ASP A 80 -29.89 21.02 -17.29
N VAL A 81 -28.87 20.42 -16.67
CA VAL A 81 -28.54 20.68 -15.26
C VAL A 81 -28.12 22.14 -15.02
N PRO A 82 -27.18 22.73 -15.80
CA PRO A 82 -26.91 24.17 -15.74
C PRO A 82 -28.14 25.06 -15.88
N GLU A 83 -29.00 24.79 -16.87
CA GLU A 83 -30.21 25.58 -17.11
C GLU A 83 -31.18 25.56 -15.91
N GLU A 84 -31.37 24.39 -15.28
CA GLU A 84 -32.18 24.28 -14.06
C GLU A 84 -31.56 24.99 -12.85
N ILE A 85 -30.23 24.96 -12.72
CA ILE A 85 -29.52 25.67 -11.65
C ILE A 85 -29.70 27.18 -11.81
N GLU A 86 -29.48 27.70 -13.02
CA GLU A 86 -29.63 29.13 -13.33
C GLU A 86 -31.07 29.59 -13.08
N ALA A 87 -32.06 28.82 -13.52
CA ALA A 87 -33.47 29.11 -13.24
C ALA A 87 -33.78 29.10 -11.73
N GLY A 88 -33.24 28.12 -10.98
CA GLY A 88 -33.42 28.00 -9.54
C GLY A 88 -32.81 29.17 -8.76
N ILE A 89 -31.62 29.64 -9.15
CA ILE A 89 -30.96 30.81 -8.55
C ILE A 89 -31.71 32.10 -8.91
N ALA A 90 -32.11 32.28 -10.18
CA ALA A 90 -32.85 33.44 -10.64
C ALA A 90 -34.17 33.61 -9.86
N ALA A 91 -34.86 32.52 -9.53
CA ALA A 91 -36.08 32.53 -8.72
C ALA A 91 -35.87 33.03 -7.28
N LEU A 92 -34.64 33.03 -6.75
CA LEU A 92 -34.32 33.58 -5.43
C LEU A 92 -34.16 35.11 -5.44
N GLY A 93 -34.06 35.75 -6.61
CA GLY A 93 -33.78 37.18 -6.73
C GLY A 93 -32.42 37.60 -6.18
N LYS A 94 -31.44 36.69 -6.13
CA LYS A 94 -30.07 36.91 -5.63
C LYS A 94 -29.05 36.44 -6.66
N GLU A 95 -27.89 37.09 -6.67
CA GLU A 95 -26.70 36.57 -7.37
C GLU A 95 -25.95 35.62 -6.42
N ILE A 96 -26.06 34.32 -6.67
CA ILE A 96 -25.30 33.30 -5.95
C ILE A 96 -24.32 32.65 -6.93
N PRO A 97 -22.99 32.76 -6.73
CA PRO A 97 -22.03 32.05 -7.55
C PRO A 97 -22.22 30.53 -7.42
N TRP A 98 -22.10 29.83 -8.53
CA TRP A 98 -22.21 28.38 -8.55
C TRP A 98 -21.13 27.71 -9.39
N ARG A 99 -20.83 26.45 -9.06
CA ARG A 99 -19.99 25.58 -9.89
C ARG A 99 -20.46 24.13 -9.79
N MET A 100 -20.20 23.37 -10.84
CA MET A 100 -20.49 21.94 -10.91
C MET A 100 -19.20 21.13 -10.79
N LEU A 101 -19.23 20.06 -10.01
CA LEU A 101 -18.17 19.08 -9.93
C LEU A 101 -18.28 18.06 -11.08
N GLU A 102 -17.21 17.34 -11.31
CA GLU A 102 -17.25 16.19 -12.23
C GLU A 102 -18.10 15.06 -11.62
N PRO A 103 -18.88 14.34 -12.44
CA PRO A 103 -19.60 13.16 -11.98
C PRO A 103 -18.64 12.04 -11.62
N ILE A 104 -19.17 10.99 -10.99
CA ILE A 104 -18.40 9.81 -10.57
C ILE A 104 -17.55 9.27 -11.73
N GLY A 105 -18.13 9.13 -12.91
CA GLY A 105 -17.37 8.77 -14.11
C GLY A 105 -16.63 7.44 -13.96
N LEU A 106 -15.44 7.39 -14.57
CA LEU A 106 -14.45 6.33 -14.37
C LEU A 106 -13.45 6.71 -13.26
N HIS A 107 -13.95 7.14 -12.10
CA HIS A 107 -13.08 7.32 -10.93
C HIS A 107 -12.31 6.02 -10.66
N PRO A 108 -11.02 6.05 -10.29
CA PRO A 108 -10.20 4.85 -10.06
C PRO A 108 -10.90 3.80 -9.17
N ASP A 109 -11.53 4.25 -8.09
CA ASP A 109 -12.25 3.37 -7.14
C ASP A 109 -13.47 2.66 -7.73
N ILE A 110 -14.06 3.13 -8.86
CA ILE A 110 -15.19 2.44 -9.50
C ILE A 110 -14.78 1.07 -10.00
N PHE A 111 -13.58 0.93 -10.56
CA PHE A 111 -13.08 -0.36 -10.98
C PHE A 111 -13.02 -1.33 -9.80
N ASP A 112 -12.45 -0.89 -8.67
CA ASP A 112 -12.33 -1.73 -7.48
C ASP A 112 -13.68 -2.14 -6.92
N ILE A 113 -14.64 -1.21 -6.86
CA ILE A 113 -16.01 -1.52 -6.41
C ILE A 113 -16.66 -2.57 -7.32
N VAL A 114 -16.60 -2.39 -8.65
CA VAL A 114 -17.22 -3.32 -9.60
C VAL A 114 -16.50 -4.68 -9.57
N LYS A 115 -15.17 -4.67 -9.52
CA LYS A 115 -14.33 -5.87 -9.38
C LYS A 115 -14.73 -6.66 -8.13
N ASP A 116 -14.83 -6.02 -6.98
CA ASP A 116 -15.19 -6.68 -5.72
C ASP A 116 -16.62 -7.25 -5.76
N MET A 117 -17.56 -6.53 -6.37
CA MET A 117 -18.95 -7.00 -6.54
C MET A 117 -19.05 -8.23 -7.45
N MET A 118 -18.19 -8.32 -8.47
CA MET A 118 -18.23 -9.41 -9.46
C MET A 118 -17.30 -10.57 -9.09
N TYR A 119 -16.40 -10.39 -8.12
CA TYR A 119 -15.26 -11.28 -7.90
C TYR A 119 -15.68 -12.75 -7.72
N ASP A 120 -16.59 -13.03 -6.78
CA ASP A 120 -16.98 -14.39 -6.47
C ASP A 120 -17.67 -15.09 -7.66
N GLU A 121 -18.54 -14.36 -8.38
CA GLU A 121 -19.26 -14.89 -9.54
C GLU A 121 -18.31 -15.19 -10.71
N VAL A 122 -17.39 -14.25 -11.00
CA VAL A 122 -16.40 -14.42 -12.07
C VAL A 122 -15.45 -15.56 -11.71
N MET A 123 -14.93 -15.59 -10.48
CA MET A 123 -13.99 -16.63 -10.04
C MET A 123 -14.65 -18.01 -9.96
N ALA A 124 -15.94 -18.11 -9.66
CA ALA A 124 -16.67 -19.37 -9.72
C ALA A 124 -16.82 -19.93 -11.15
N SER A 125 -16.82 -19.05 -12.16
CA SER A 125 -16.91 -19.44 -13.57
C SER A 125 -15.57 -19.84 -14.21
N ILE A 126 -14.45 -19.60 -13.52
CA ILE A 126 -13.11 -19.91 -13.99
C ILE A 126 -12.66 -21.25 -13.42
N GLU A 127 -12.43 -22.23 -14.29
CA GLU A 127 -11.81 -23.48 -13.87
C GLU A 127 -10.32 -23.29 -13.57
N ALA A 128 -9.87 -23.85 -12.44
CA ALA A 128 -8.46 -23.86 -12.08
C ALA A 128 -7.67 -24.60 -13.17
N THR A 129 -6.85 -23.85 -13.92
CA THR A 129 -6.02 -24.44 -14.96
C THR A 129 -4.97 -25.34 -14.29
N LYS A 130 -4.89 -26.61 -14.72
CA LYS A 130 -3.82 -27.50 -14.28
C LYS A 130 -2.51 -27.02 -14.90
N VAL A 131 -1.60 -26.53 -14.07
CA VAL A 131 -0.26 -26.11 -14.48
C VAL A 131 0.73 -27.14 -13.96
N GLU A 132 1.65 -27.57 -14.81
CA GLU A 132 2.72 -28.49 -14.43
C GLU A 132 3.55 -27.88 -13.28
N PRO A 133 3.85 -28.61 -12.19
CA PRO A 133 4.52 -28.05 -11.01
C PRO A 133 5.82 -27.30 -11.31
N GLY A 134 6.57 -27.75 -12.32
CA GLY A 134 7.81 -27.10 -12.77
C GLY A 134 7.62 -25.76 -13.50
N ALA A 135 6.41 -25.49 -14.01
CA ALA A 135 6.09 -24.29 -14.81
C ALA A 135 5.27 -23.24 -14.03
N ILE A 136 4.84 -23.55 -12.79
CA ILE A 136 4.01 -22.63 -11.98
C ILE A 136 4.77 -21.35 -11.66
N GLU A 137 6.04 -21.47 -11.27
CA GLU A 137 6.85 -20.30 -10.92
C GLU A 137 7.08 -19.41 -12.14
N ASP A 138 7.48 -19.98 -13.27
CA ASP A 138 7.73 -19.22 -14.50
C ASP A 138 6.47 -18.52 -14.99
N LYS A 139 5.33 -19.22 -15.03
CA LYS A 139 4.04 -18.63 -15.38
C LYS A 139 3.62 -17.52 -14.41
N SER A 140 3.91 -17.67 -13.12
CA SER A 140 3.65 -16.60 -12.14
C SER A 140 4.53 -15.37 -12.40
N MET A 141 5.81 -15.59 -12.78
CA MET A 141 6.74 -14.50 -13.09
C MET A 141 6.39 -13.79 -14.40
N GLU A 142 5.85 -14.50 -15.39
CA GLU A 142 5.30 -13.93 -16.63
C GLU A 142 4.08 -13.08 -16.33
N LEU A 143 3.12 -13.60 -15.54
CA LEU A 143 1.94 -12.85 -15.14
C LEU A 143 2.31 -11.57 -14.39
N ILE A 144 3.23 -11.65 -13.41
CA ILE A 144 3.72 -10.46 -12.70
C ILE A 144 4.27 -9.44 -13.69
N GLU A 145 5.00 -9.86 -14.72
CA GLU A 145 5.57 -8.97 -15.73
C GLU A 145 4.49 -8.20 -16.51
N THR A 146 3.34 -8.81 -16.79
CA THR A 146 2.23 -8.14 -17.51
C THR A 146 1.60 -6.99 -16.73
N PHE A 147 1.81 -6.95 -15.40
CA PHE A 147 1.33 -5.87 -14.54
C PHE A 147 2.38 -4.77 -14.32
N LEU A 148 3.60 -4.94 -14.84
CA LEU A 148 4.68 -3.96 -14.70
C LEU A 148 4.76 -3.08 -15.97
N GLU A 149 4.92 -1.78 -15.78
CA GLU A 149 5.18 -0.83 -16.86
C GLU A 149 6.69 -0.65 -17.09
N GLU A 150 7.06 -0.16 -18.27
CA GLU A 150 8.46 0.12 -18.59
C GLU A 150 9.00 1.25 -17.69
N GLY A 151 10.10 0.99 -16.98
CA GLY A 151 10.70 1.94 -16.04
C GLY A 151 10.20 1.86 -14.60
N ASP A 152 9.23 0.99 -14.29
CA ASP A 152 8.75 0.79 -12.90
C ASP A 152 9.85 0.34 -11.94
N ILE A 153 10.79 -0.48 -12.43
CA ILE A 153 11.85 -1.08 -11.63
C ILE A 153 13.19 -0.98 -12.39
N PRO A 154 14.26 -0.46 -11.77
CA PRO A 154 15.61 -0.63 -12.30
C PRO A 154 15.96 -2.10 -12.52
N GLU A 155 16.64 -2.41 -13.62
CA GLU A 155 16.93 -3.79 -14.05
C GLU A 155 17.67 -4.62 -13.00
N ASP A 156 18.59 -4.01 -12.26
CA ASP A 156 19.34 -4.67 -11.17
C ASP A 156 18.43 -5.07 -10.00
N ARG A 157 17.35 -4.32 -9.74
CA ARG A 157 16.40 -4.55 -8.65
C ARG A 157 15.25 -5.46 -9.05
N ARG A 158 15.00 -5.62 -10.35
CA ARG A 158 13.89 -6.39 -10.93
C ARG A 158 13.78 -7.81 -10.36
N PRO A 159 14.87 -8.61 -10.25
CA PRO A 159 14.78 -9.97 -9.69
C PRO A 159 14.32 -9.99 -8.23
N VAL A 160 14.77 -9.02 -7.43
CA VAL A 160 14.42 -8.93 -6.02
C VAL A 160 12.95 -8.53 -5.86
N VAL A 161 12.51 -7.48 -6.54
CA VAL A 161 11.13 -6.97 -6.44
C VAL A 161 10.14 -8.02 -6.95
N LYS A 162 10.39 -8.64 -8.11
CA LYS A 162 9.54 -9.73 -8.64
C LYS A 162 9.44 -10.89 -7.66
N ARG A 163 10.56 -11.27 -7.03
CA ARG A 163 10.56 -12.37 -6.04
C ARG A 163 9.74 -12.02 -4.80
N VAL A 164 9.78 -10.76 -4.35
CA VAL A 164 8.93 -10.29 -3.25
C VAL A 164 7.46 -10.35 -3.65
N ILE A 165 7.07 -9.77 -4.79
CA ILE A 165 5.68 -9.77 -5.28
C ILE A 165 5.16 -11.20 -5.46
N HIS A 166 5.96 -12.09 -6.05
CA HIS A 166 5.59 -13.51 -6.20
C HIS A 166 5.34 -14.19 -4.85
N THR A 167 6.15 -13.88 -3.84
CA THR A 167 6.04 -14.52 -2.52
C THR A 167 4.84 -13.98 -1.74
N THR A 168 4.47 -12.71 -1.93
CA THR A 168 3.42 -12.05 -1.15
C THR A 168 2.08 -11.95 -1.86
N GLY A 169 2.05 -12.04 -3.19
CA GLY A 169 0.89 -11.66 -4.00
C GLY A 169 0.55 -10.18 -3.93
N ASP A 170 1.47 -9.33 -3.47
CA ASP A 170 1.21 -7.92 -3.13
C ASP A 170 2.07 -6.97 -3.96
N PHE A 171 1.45 -6.31 -4.96
CA PHE A 171 2.08 -5.31 -5.82
C PHE A 171 2.42 -4.01 -5.11
N ASP A 172 1.95 -3.77 -3.89
CA ASP A 172 2.32 -2.56 -3.15
C ASP A 172 3.83 -2.50 -2.85
N PHE A 173 4.50 -3.66 -2.80
CA PHE A 173 5.97 -3.72 -2.69
C PHE A 173 6.69 -3.09 -3.89
N LEU A 174 6.07 -3.03 -5.06
CA LEU A 174 6.60 -2.33 -6.23
C LEU A 174 6.91 -0.86 -5.91
N ARG A 175 5.99 -0.20 -5.19
CA ARG A 175 6.03 1.25 -4.96
C ARG A 175 6.73 1.63 -3.66
N ASN A 176 6.84 0.69 -2.72
CA ASN A 176 7.27 1.00 -1.36
C ASN A 176 8.66 0.45 -0.98
N MET A 177 9.25 -0.44 -1.79
CA MET A 177 10.61 -0.93 -1.53
C MET A 177 11.66 0.18 -1.72
N VAL A 178 12.68 0.16 -0.87
CA VAL A 178 13.77 1.14 -0.86
C VAL A 178 15.09 0.37 -0.83
N PHE A 179 15.98 0.74 -1.75
CA PHE A 179 17.28 0.13 -1.93
C PHE A 179 18.35 1.20 -1.74
N HIS A 180 19.39 0.86 -0.98
CA HIS A 180 20.67 1.56 -1.10
C HIS A 180 21.25 1.31 -2.50
N ASP A 181 22.03 2.24 -3.05
CA ASP A 181 22.56 2.13 -4.41
C ASP A 181 23.41 0.86 -4.61
N ASP A 182 24.27 0.54 -3.63
CA ASP A 182 25.07 -0.69 -3.63
C ASP A 182 24.36 -1.94 -3.09
N ALA A 183 23.06 -1.90 -2.80
CA ALA A 183 22.40 -3.00 -2.09
C ALA A 183 22.40 -4.32 -2.88
N VAL A 184 22.05 -4.25 -4.16
CA VAL A 184 21.99 -5.44 -5.02
C VAL A 184 23.39 -6.00 -5.26
N SER A 185 24.34 -5.13 -5.61
CA SER A 185 25.73 -5.55 -5.87
C SER A 185 26.39 -6.16 -4.62
N ALA A 186 26.20 -5.54 -3.44
CA ALA A 186 26.70 -6.05 -2.17
C ALA A 186 26.05 -7.38 -1.77
N GLY A 187 24.72 -7.51 -1.96
CA GLY A 187 23.99 -8.75 -1.72
C GLY A 187 24.48 -9.90 -2.60
N MET A 188 24.61 -9.65 -3.90
CA MET A 188 25.14 -10.62 -4.86
C MET A 188 26.58 -11.04 -4.50
N LYS A 189 27.44 -10.09 -4.16
CA LYS A 189 28.82 -10.39 -3.73
C LYS A 189 28.84 -11.26 -2.46
N ALA A 190 28.11 -10.88 -1.42
CA ALA A 190 28.10 -11.59 -0.15
C ALA A 190 27.54 -13.02 -0.29
N ILE A 191 26.49 -13.21 -1.09
CA ILE A 191 25.94 -14.53 -1.40
C ILE A 191 26.93 -15.36 -2.24
N GLY A 192 27.57 -14.76 -3.25
CA GLY A 192 28.59 -15.43 -4.07
C GLY A 192 29.80 -15.90 -3.26
N GLU A 193 30.25 -15.10 -2.30
CA GLU A 193 31.32 -15.42 -1.35
C GLU A 193 30.88 -16.37 -0.21
N LYS A 194 29.61 -16.77 -0.18
CA LYS A 194 29.01 -17.60 0.87
C LYS A 194 29.20 -17.05 2.29
N ARG A 195 29.09 -15.72 2.44
CA ARG A 195 29.06 -15.06 3.75
C ARG A 195 27.91 -15.60 4.60
N ALA A 196 28.07 -15.53 5.93
CA ALA A 196 27.02 -15.96 6.84
C ALA A 196 25.80 -15.04 6.75
N ILE A 197 24.63 -15.62 6.98
CA ILE A 197 23.35 -14.90 6.99
C ILE A 197 22.76 -15.00 8.39
N TYR A 198 22.70 -13.87 9.09
CA TYR A 198 22.10 -13.75 10.40
C TYR A 198 20.64 -13.30 10.29
N THR A 199 19.74 -13.97 11.01
CA THR A 199 18.31 -13.67 10.96
C THR A 199 17.76 -13.34 12.34
N ASP A 200 16.80 -12.41 12.42
CA ASP A 200 16.18 -12.05 13.71
C ASP A 200 15.23 -13.14 14.24
N VAL A 201 14.61 -13.92 13.35
CA VAL A 201 13.72 -15.03 13.70
C VAL A 201 14.01 -16.29 12.89
N THR A 202 13.60 -17.44 13.42
CA THR A 202 13.81 -18.76 12.80
C THR A 202 13.01 -18.95 11.51
N MET A 203 11.90 -18.23 11.34
CA MET A 203 11.07 -18.33 10.13
C MET A 203 11.84 -17.89 8.88
N ILE A 204 12.65 -16.82 8.98
CA ILE A 204 13.54 -16.38 7.89
C ILE A 204 14.60 -17.45 7.64
N GLN A 205 15.24 -17.95 8.70
CA GLN A 205 16.24 -19.01 8.60
C GLN A 205 15.71 -20.26 7.89
N SER A 206 14.44 -20.63 8.10
CA SER A 206 13.80 -21.77 7.44
C SER A 206 13.39 -21.46 6.00
N GLY A 207 13.03 -20.21 5.70
CA GLY A 207 12.62 -19.78 4.36
C GLY A 207 13.77 -19.59 3.36
N ILE A 208 15.00 -19.39 3.85
CA ILE A 208 16.19 -19.24 2.97
C ILE A 208 16.61 -20.61 2.40
N ASN A 209 16.87 -20.66 1.10
CA ASN A 209 17.33 -21.85 0.40
C ASN A 209 18.80 -22.17 0.72
N LYS A 210 19.03 -23.24 1.48
CA LYS A 210 20.38 -23.66 1.94
C LYS A 210 21.08 -24.68 1.04
N ARG A 211 20.44 -25.12 -0.06
CA ARG A 211 20.97 -26.19 -0.92
C ARG A 211 22.34 -25.87 -1.54
N PHE A 212 22.72 -24.59 -1.59
CA PHE A 212 23.99 -24.11 -2.14
C PHE A 212 25.11 -23.91 -1.09
N GLY A 213 24.86 -24.33 0.16
CA GLY A 213 25.86 -24.33 1.24
C GLY A 213 26.02 -22.99 1.95
N HIS A 214 24.96 -22.19 2.03
CA HIS A 214 24.95 -20.96 2.83
C HIS A 214 24.75 -21.27 4.32
N GLU A 215 25.59 -20.67 5.16
CA GLU A 215 25.40 -20.69 6.61
C GLU A 215 24.33 -19.67 7.01
N VAL A 216 23.24 -20.14 7.60
CA VAL A 216 22.13 -19.28 8.04
C VAL A 216 21.85 -19.55 9.50
N SER A 217 22.01 -18.53 10.35
CA SER A 217 21.84 -18.64 11.79
C SER A 217 20.88 -17.59 12.33
N CYS A 218 19.96 -18.01 13.20
CA CYS A 218 19.07 -17.10 13.91
C CYS A 218 19.77 -16.56 15.15
N ILE A 219 19.74 -15.24 15.35
CA ILE A 219 20.40 -14.56 16.47
C ILE A 219 19.86 -15.01 17.83
N LEU A 220 18.62 -15.51 17.87
CA LEU A 220 17.97 -15.99 19.10
C LEU A 220 18.51 -17.34 19.61
N LYS A 221 19.40 -18.01 18.86
CA LYS A 221 20.01 -19.28 19.28
C LYS A 221 21.21 -19.12 20.21
N ASP A 222 21.72 -17.91 20.36
CA ASP A 222 22.87 -17.64 21.21
C ASP A 222 22.44 -17.74 22.70
N PRO A 223 23.09 -18.62 23.49
CA PRO A 223 22.71 -18.87 24.88
C PRO A 223 22.82 -17.62 25.77
N ASP A 224 23.66 -16.65 25.41
CA ASP A 224 23.89 -15.44 26.21
C ASP A 224 22.80 -14.37 25.98
N VAL A 225 21.93 -14.54 24.97
CA VAL A 225 20.91 -13.55 24.60
C VAL A 225 19.86 -13.33 25.67
N ILE A 226 19.47 -14.39 26.38
CA ILE A 226 18.47 -14.28 27.45
C ILE A 226 19.05 -13.45 28.59
N LYS A 227 20.28 -13.77 29.00
CA LYS A 227 20.98 -13.08 30.07
C LYS A 227 21.20 -11.61 29.72
N LEU A 228 21.70 -11.31 28.51
CA LEU A 228 21.92 -9.94 28.05
C LEU A 228 20.61 -9.13 27.97
N ALA A 229 19.52 -9.74 27.51
CA ALA A 229 18.21 -9.08 27.44
C ALA A 229 17.70 -8.67 28.84
N GLU A 230 17.91 -9.52 29.84
CA GLU A 230 17.54 -9.24 31.23
C GLU A 230 18.45 -8.20 31.87
N GLU A 231 19.77 -8.30 31.69
CA GLU A 231 20.75 -7.37 32.27
C GLU A 231 20.61 -5.95 31.72
N GLU A 232 20.33 -5.80 30.43
CA GLU A 232 20.20 -4.49 29.78
C GLU A 232 18.75 -4.00 29.64
N ASN A 233 17.77 -4.79 30.09
CA ASN A 233 16.33 -4.51 29.97
C ASN A 233 15.90 -4.18 28.52
N ILE A 234 16.36 -5.00 27.57
CA ILE A 234 16.05 -4.88 26.13
C ILE A 234 15.34 -6.14 25.62
N THR A 235 14.82 -6.09 24.39
CA THR A 235 14.19 -7.27 23.79
C THR A 235 15.23 -8.36 23.47
N LYS A 236 14.81 -9.62 23.44
CA LYS A 236 15.68 -10.74 23.01
C LYS A 236 16.26 -10.53 21.60
N ALA A 237 15.51 -9.89 20.72
CA ALA A 237 15.97 -9.61 19.36
C ALA A 237 17.04 -8.50 19.34
N ALA A 238 16.91 -7.46 20.17
CA ALA A 238 17.94 -6.45 20.36
C ALA A 238 19.21 -7.05 21.00
N ALA A 239 19.05 -7.83 22.06
CA ALA A 239 20.16 -8.54 22.70
C ALA A 239 20.87 -9.52 21.74
N GLY A 240 20.12 -10.21 20.88
CA GLY A 240 20.70 -11.08 19.84
C GLY A 240 21.62 -10.35 18.87
N ILE A 241 21.24 -9.13 18.45
CA ILE A 241 22.09 -8.29 17.60
C ILE A 241 23.32 -7.80 18.37
N ARG A 242 23.14 -7.32 19.61
CA ARG A 242 24.25 -6.87 20.47
C ARG A 242 25.27 -7.97 20.74
N SER A 243 24.83 -9.19 21.06
CA SER A 243 25.71 -10.33 21.34
C SER A 243 26.63 -10.67 20.16
N LEU A 244 26.16 -10.46 18.92
CA LEU A 244 26.96 -10.72 17.73
C LEU A 244 28.03 -9.65 17.50
N GLY A 245 27.73 -8.36 17.74
CA GLY A 245 28.71 -7.29 17.59
C GLY A 245 29.37 -7.28 16.19
N HIS A 246 30.69 -7.17 16.19
CA HIS A 246 31.52 -7.22 14.97
C HIS A 246 31.52 -8.58 14.24
N LYS A 247 30.91 -9.65 14.78
CA LYS A 247 30.69 -10.88 13.99
C LYS A 247 29.76 -10.63 12.80
N LEU A 248 28.97 -9.55 12.84
CA LEU A 248 28.12 -9.13 11.73
C LEU A 248 28.91 -8.53 10.56
N ASP A 249 30.19 -8.16 10.77
CA ASP A 249 31.00 -7.48 9.77
C ASP A 249 31.20 -8.34 8.51
N GLY A 250 30.91 -7.77 7.35
CA GLY A 250 30.99 -8.45 6.06
C GLY A 250 29.94 -9.55 5.84
N ASN A 251 29.00 -9.75 6.77
CA ASN A 251 27.93 -10.73 6.68
C ASN A 251 26.59 -10.09 6.31
N ILE A 252 25.60 -10.92 5.96
CA ILE A 252 24.25 -10.46 5.65
C ILE A 252 23.41 -10.52 6.92
N VAL A 253 22.66 -9.46 7.21
CA VAL A 253 21.73 -9.42 8.34
C VAL A 253 20.31 -9.20 7.83
N ALA A 254 19.44 -10.19 8.02
CA ALA A 254 18.05 -10.19 7.58
C ALA A 254 17.10 -10.08 8.77
N ILE A 255 16.44 -8.94 8.89
CA ILE A 255 15.51 -8.61 9.97
C ILE A 255 14.11 -8.45 9.36
N GLY A 256 13.26 -9.43 9.59
CA GLY A 256 11.91 -9.48 9.00
C GLY A 256 10.79 -9.32 10.02
N ASN A 257 11.06 -9.38 11.32
CA ASN A 257 10.02 -9.39 12.34
C ASN A 257 10.20 -8.33 13.43
N ALA A 258 11.39 -8.14 13.98
CA ALA A 258 11.61 -7.33 15.18
C ALA A 258 12.17 -5.93 14.84
N PRO A 259 11.36 -4.85 14.96
CA PRO A 259 11.86 -3.48 14.77
C PRO A 259 12.98 -3.11 15.74
N THR A 260 12.95 -3.66 16.96
CA THR A 260 13.97 -3.42 18.00
C THR A 260 15.33 -4.00 17.61
N ALA A 261 15.37 -5.14 16.91
CA ALA A 261 16.63 -5.66 16.35
C ALA A 261 17.21 -4.70 15.29
N LEU A 262 16.36 -4.15 14.42
CA LEU A 262 16.81 -3.22 13.38
C LEU A 262 17.31 -1.90 13.95
N ILE A 263 16.60 -1.33 14.93
CA ILE A 263 17.03 -0.12 15.63
C ILE A 263 18.40 -0.33 16.28
N THR A 264 18.56 -1.46 16.99
CA THR A 264 19.81 -1.82 17.67
C THR A 264 20.95 -2.01 16.67
N LEU A 265 20.70 -2.66 15.54
CA LEU A 265 21.70 -2.81 14.49
C LEU A 265 22.15 -1.45 13.94
N VAL A 266 21.21 -0.55 13.67
CA VAL A 266 21.53 0.80 13.17
C VAL A 266 22.33 1.60 14.20
N ASP A 267 22.00 1.48 15.49
CA ASP A 267 22.76 2.07 16.59
C ASP A 267 24.22 1.58 16.58
N MET A 268 24.43 0.27 16.47
CA MET A 268 25.76 -0.34 16.42
C MET A 268 26.55 0.02 15.15
N ILE A 269 25.87 0.21 14.00
CA ILE A 269 26.52 0.67 12.78
C ILE A 269 27.05 2.11 12.99
N LYS A 270 26.22 3.00 13.55
CA LYS A 270 26.58 4.41 13.75
C LYS A 270 27.62 4.61 14.85
N ASN A 271 27.43 3.95 15.99
CA ASN A 271 28.16 4.25 17.21
C ASN A 271 29.31 3.26 17.49
N ASP A 272 29.17 2.00 17.10
CA ASP A 272 30.15 0.95 17.41
C ASP A 272 31.01 0.53 16.20
N GLY A 273 30.71 1.06 15.01
CA GLY A 273 31.50 0.80 13.81
C GLY A 273 31.24 -0.58 13.18
N VAL A 274 30.11 -1.22 13.48
CA VAL A 274 29.71 -2.50 12.86
C VAL A 274 29.37 -2.29 11.38
N ARG A 275 29.85 -3.16 10.49
CA ARG A 275 29.76 -3.03 9.03
C ARG A 275 29.28 -4.32 8.34
N PRO A 276 27.98 -4.67 8.42
CA PRO A 276 27.44 -5.77 7.63
C PRO A 276 27.60 -5.50 6.13
N ALA A 277 27.77 -6.56 5.35
CA ALA A 277 27.83 -6.44 3.89
C ALA A 277 26.49 -5.99 3.30
N LEU A 278 25.38 -6.45 3.89
CA LEU A 278 24.04 -6.05 3.51
C LEU A 278 23.08 -6.19 4.69
N VAL A 279 22.23 -5.18 4.89
CA VAL A 279 21.11 -5.24 5.84
C VAL A 279 19.78 -5.35 5.08
N VAL A 280 19.12 -6.50 5.16
CA VAL A 280 17.72 -6.66 4.72
C VAL A 280 16.82 -6.33 5.91
N GLY A 281 16.52 -5.05 6.10
CA GLY A 281 15.76 -4.56 7.25
C GLY A 281 14.31 -4.28 6.88
N ILE A 282 13.46 -5.30 6.92
CA ILE A 282 12.06 -5.24 6.50
C ILE A 282 11.08 -5.75 7.58
N PRO A 283 11.18 -5.26 8.84
CA PRO A 283 10.26 -5.67 9.88
C PRO A 283 8.82 -5.25 9.57
N VAL A 284 7.89 -6.15 9.84
CA VAL A 284 6.45 -5.90 9.83
C VAL A 284 5.98 -5.41 11.19
N GLY A 285 5.01 -4.51 11.23
CA GLY A 285 4.33 -4.15 12.48
C GLY A 285 3.80 -2.73 12.49
N PHE A 286 3.02 -2.43 13.53
CA PHE A 286 2.40 -1.11 13.73
C PHE A 286 3.13 -0.25 14.77
N VAL A 287 4.05 -0.84 15.54
CA VAL A 287 4.84 -0.15 16.56
C VAL A 287 6.30 -0.21 16.15
N ASN A 288 6.93 0.96 15.98
CA ASN A 288 8.35 1.15 15.66
C ASN A 288 8.84 0.54 14.33
N ALA A 289 8.00 -0.18 13.56
CA ALA A 289 8.41 -0.78 12.30
C ALA A 289 8.78 0.29 11.27
N LYS A 290 7.91 1.29 11.07
CA LYS A 290 8.15 2.40 10.14
C LYS A 290 9.39 3.18 10.56
N GLU A 291 9.49 3.51 11.85
CA GLU A 291 10.57 4.28 12.46
C GLU A 291 11.90 3.55 12.32
N SER A 292 11.96 2.25 12.60
CA SER A 292 13.17 1.44 12.47
C SER A 292 13.70 1.41 11.02
N LYS A 293 12.80 1.35 10.04
CA LYS A 293 13.14 1.37 8.61
C LYS A 293 13.62 2.75 8.17
N VAL A 294 13.02 3.81 8.68
CA VAL A 294 13.53 5.17 8.49
C VAL A 294 14.94 5.31 9.08
N CYS A 295 15.19 4.83 10.30
CA CYS A 295 16.53 4.83 10.90
C CYS A 295 17.56 4.15 9.99
N LEU A 296 17.22 2.98 9.42
CA LEU A 296 18.08 2.27 8.47
C LEU A 296 18.37 3.08 7.20
N THR A 297 17.40 3.82 6.68
CA THR A 297 17.62 4.66 5.49
C THR A 297 18.48 5.90 5.74
N THR A 298 18.77 6.24 7.01
CA THR A 298 19.54 7.44 7.36
C THR A 298 21.00 7.18 7.74
N GLN A 299 21.43 5.91 7.86
CA GLN A 299 22.79 5.61 8.31
C GLN A 299 23.86 5.76 7.22
N ASN A 300 23.54 5.50 5.93
CA ASN A 300 24.42 5.66 4.76
C ASN A 300 25.84 5.03 4.86
N GLU A 301 26.12 4.22 5.88
CA GLU A 301 27.40 3.58 6.15
C GLU A 301 27.46 2.16 5.58
N VAL A 302 26.31 1.49 5.47
CA VAL A 302 26.20 0.12 4.97
C VAL A 302 25.05 -0.05 3.96
N PRO A 303 25.20 -0.95 2.96
CA PRO A 303 24.13 -1.27 2.02
C PRO A 303 22.91 -1.87 2.71
N TYR A 304 21.71 -1.51 2.23
CA TYR A 304 20.46 -2.01 2.80
C TYR A 304 19.34 -2.18 1.77
N ILE A 305 18.38 -3.04 2.11
CA ILE A 305 17.07 -3.17 1.43
C ILE A 305 15.98 -3.13 2.49
N THR A 306 14.97 -2.29 2.27
CA THR A 306 13.81 -2.11 3.17
C THR A 306 12.56 -1.73 2.40
N ASN A 307 11.51 -1.32 3.10
CA ASN A 307 10.30 -0.74 2.52
C ASN A 307 9.69 0.36 3.41
N ARG A 308 8.86 1.21 2.82
CA ARG A 308 8.09 2.22 3.54
C ARG A 308 6.84 1.60 4.20
N GLY A 309 6.40 2.19 5.31
CA GLY A 309 5.14 1.84 5.97
C GLY A 309 5.25 0.66 6.95
N ALA A 310 4.11 0.04 7.28
CA ALA A 310 4.01 -1.04 8.28
C ALA A 310 4.21 -2.46 7.71
N LYS A 311 4.10 -2.62 6.38
CA LYS A 311 4.30 -3.90 5.69
C LYS A 311 5.75 -4.37 5.81
N GLY A 312 5.97 -5.67 5.65
CA GLY A 312 7.28 -6.29 5.70
C GLY A 312 7.09 -7.78 5.99
N GLY A 313 8.03 -8.38 6.73
CA GLY A 313 7.82 -9.71 7.28
C GLY A 313 8.96 -10.67 7.00
N SER A 314 8.89 -11.81 7.69
CA SER A 314 9.87 -12.89 7.54
C SER A 314 9.90 -13.47 6.12
N THR A 315 8.73 -13.60 5.48
CA THR A 315 8.57 -14.10 4.11
C THR A 315 9.25 -13.17 3.11
N VAL A 316 9.09 -11.86 3.28
CA VAL A 316 9.72 -10.84 2.43
C VAL A 316 11.24 -10.83 2.60
N ALA A 317 11.72 -10.86 3.85
CA ALA A 317 13.16 -10.92 4.13
C ALA A 317 13.81 -12.15 3.49
N ALA A 318 13.18 -13.33 3.64
CA ALA A 318 13.66 -14.55 3.01
C ALA A 318 13.58 -14.50 1.46
N ALA A 319 12.52 -13.90 0.91
CA ALA A 319 12.35 -13.73 -0.53
C ALA A 319 13.47 -12.88 -1.15
N ILE A 320 13.86 -11.79 -0.48
CA ILE A 320 14.97 -10.92 -0.92
C ILE A 320 16.28 -11.70 -0.97
N VAL A 321 16.62 -12.42 0.11
CA VAL A 321 17.84 -13.24 0.16
C VAL A 321 17.81 -14.35 -0.90
N ASN A 322 16.67 -15.02 -1.06
CA ASN A 322 16.49 -16.07 -2.06
C ASN A 322 16.57 -15.55 -3.49
N ALA A 323 16.22 -14.29 -3.75
CA ALA A 323 16.36 -13.69 -5.08
C ALA A 323 17.83 -13.68 -5.51
N PHE A 324 18.75 -13.26 -4.63
CA PHE A 324 20.18 -13.31 -4.92
C PHE A 324 20.70 -14.73 -5.15
N ILE A 325 20.26 -15.68 -4.32
CA ILE A 325 20.63 -17.10 -4.47
C ILE A 325 20.15 -17.64 -5.83
N LYS A 326 18.91 -17.31 -6.22
CA LYS A 326 18.32 -17.75 -7.49
C LYS A 326 19.13 -17.22 -8.69
N VAL A 327 19.38 -15.90 -8.72
CA VAL A 327 20.16 -15.27 -9.81
C VAL A 327 21.57 -15.86 -9.91
N LEU A 328 22.22 -16.20 -8.79
CA LEU A 328 23.61 -16.68 -8.80
C LEU A 328 23.79 -18.18 -9.08
N PHE A 329 22.81 -19.01 -8.75
CA PHE A 329 22.99 -20.47 -8.71
C PHE A 329 21.92 -21.27 -9.45
N ILE A 330 20.80 -20.65 -9.84
CA ILE A 330 19.69 -21.33 -10.52
C ILE A 330 19.54 -20.80 -11.94
N ASP A 331 19.53 -19.48 -12.13
CA ASP A 331 19.28 -18.85 -13.42
C ASP A 331 20.54 -18.79 -14.32
N LYS A 332 21.54 -19.63 -14.04
CA LYS A 332 22.81 -19.72 -14.78
C LYS A 332 22.77 -20.75 -15.90
#